data_AF-A0A2N8TBX4-F1
#
_entry.id   AF-A0A2N8TBX4-F1
#
_cell.length_a   1.000
_cell.length_b   1.000
_cell.length_c   1.000
_cell.angle_alpha   90.00
_cell.angle_beta   90.00
_cell.angle_gamma   90.00
#
_symmetry.space_group_name_H-M   'P 1'
#
loop_
_entity.id
_entity.type
_entity.pdbx_description
1 polymer ?
#
loop_
_entity_poly.entity_id
_entity_poly.type
_entity_poly.pdbx_seq_one_letter_code
_entity_poly.pdbx_strand_id
1 'polypeptide(L)'
;DVYKRKLHGLHMARTLADLGRALATDVCPLGTETDSQALLAIDTDGRAYTLDHTGDWYLGPDIDQALATLITGTEPTRLTTG
;
A
#
# COMPACT_ATOMS: atom_id res chain seq x y z
N ASP A 1 4.63 -25.72 -2.41
CA ASP A 1 4.36 -24.37 -2.94
C ASP A 1 3.16 -23.65 -2.27
N VAL A 2 2.08 -24.35 -1.88
CA VAL A 2 0.94 -23.77 -1.12
C VAL A 2 1.33 -23.07 0.20
N TYR A 3 2.37 -23.56 0.89
CA TYR A 3 2.86 -22.96 2.14
C TYR A 3 3.44 -21.54 1.95
N LYS A 4 4.07 -21.24 0.81
CA LYS A 4 4.58 -19.89 0.51
C LYS A 4 3.44 -18.89 0.35
N ARG A 5 2.36 -19.26 -0.36
CA ARG A 5 1.15 -18.40 -0.49
C ARG A 5 0.49 -18.11 0.85
N LYS A 6 0.41 -19.10 1.75
CA LYS A 6 -0.17 -18.89 3.09
C LYS A 6 0.62 -17.87 3.90
N LEU A 7 1.95 -18.01 3.94
CA LEU A 7 2.80 -17.07 4.66
C LEU A 7 2.74 -15.68 4.03
N HIS A 8 2.72 -15.57 2.69
CA HIS A 8 2.57 -14.29 2.00
C HIS A 8 1.24 -13.61 2.37
N GLY A 9 0.13 -14.35 2.39
CA GLY A 9 -1.18 -13.83 2.79
C GLY A 9 -1.23 -13.38 4.25
N LEU A 10 -0.60 -14.12 5.17
CA LEU A 10 -0.50 -13.72 6.58
C LEU A 10 0.38 -12.48 6.77
N HIS A 11 1.51 -12.39 6.07
CA HIS A 11 2.37 -11.21 6.11
C HIS A 11 1.65 -9.98 5.57
N MET A 12 0.95 -10.10 4.44
CA MET A 12 0.15 -9.00 3.88
C MET A 12 -0.97 -8.55 4.82
N ALA A 13 -1.71 -9.48 5.43
CA ALA A 13 -2.75 -9.14 6.40
C ALA A 13 -2.19 -8.41 7.63
N ARG A 14 -1.00 -8.81 8.10
CA ARG A 14 -0.29 -8.13 9.20
C ARG A 14 0.10 -6.71 8.80
N THR A 15 0.79 -6.56 7.66
CA THR A 15 1.26 -5.27 7.14
C THR A 15 0.10 -4.28 6.97
N LEU A 16 -1.01 -4.70 6.36
CA LEU A 16 -2.18 -3.85 6.17
C LEU A 16 -2.86 -3.47 7.50
N ALA A 17 -2.92 -4.40 8.46
CA ALA A 17 -3.46 -4.12 9.78
C ALA A 17 -2.58 -3.12 10.57
N ASP A 18 -1.26 -3.21 10.41
CA ASP A 18 -0.32 -2.28 11.06
C ASP A 18 -0.40 -0.89 10.41
N LEU A 19 -0.49 -0.81 9.07
CA LEU A 19 -0.73 0.45 8.34
C LEU A 19 -2.06 1.10 8.75
N GLY A 20 -3.17 0.36 8.71
CA GLY A 20 -4.48 0.90 9.05
C GLY A 20 -4.54 1.43 10.49
N ARG A 21 -3.88 0.74 11.43
CA ARG A 21 -3.74 1.22 12.80
C ARG A 21 -2.96 2.54 12.87
N ALA A 22 -1.86 2.67 12.12
CA ALA A 22 -1.06 3.89 12.10
C ALA A 22 -1.81 5.07 11.48
N LEU A 23 -2.65 4.82 10.48
CA LEU A 23 -3.47 5.82 9.80
C LEU A 23 -4.81 6.10 10.48
N ALA A 24 -5.17 5.33 11.51
CA ALA A 24 -6.48 5.35 12.16
C ALA A 24 -7.65 5.17 11.18
N THR A 25 -7.50 4.28 10.20
CA THR A 25 -8.51 3.99 9.16
C THR A 25 -8.45 2.52 8.75
N ASP A 26 -9.53 2.02 8.16
CA ASP A 26 -9.54 0.67 7.58
C ASP A 26 -8.89 0.71 6.19
N VAL A 27 -7.99 -0.23 5.94
CA VAL A 27 -7.21 -0.31 4.70
C VAL A 27 -7.42 -1.68 4.05
N CYS A 28 -7.64 -1.70 2.74
CA CYS A 28 -7.76 -2.93 1.97
C CYS A 28 -6.74 -3.00 0.82
N PRO A 29 -6.30 -4.21 0.43
CA PRO A 29 -5.38 -4.38 -0.68
C PRO A 29 -6.11 -4.20 -2.02
N LEU A 30 -5.45 -3.55 -2.97
CA LEU A 30 -5.87 -3.47 -4.37
C LEU A 30 -5.13 -4.47 -5.26
N GLY A 31 -3.88 -4.80 -4.92
CA GLY A 31 -3.05 -5.71 -5.70
C GLY A 31 -1.56 -5.47 -5.46
N THR A 32 -0.72 -6.13 -6.23
CA THR A 32 0.74 -5.97 -6.17
C THR A 32 1.27 -5.48 -7.52
N GLU A 33 2.23 -4.56 -7.51
CA GLU A 33 2.96 -4.17 -8.70
C GLU A 33 3.84 -5.33 -9.20
N THR A 34 3.91 -5.51 -10.52
CA THR A 34 4.55 -6.67 -11.14
C THR A 34 6.05 -6.73 -10.87
N ASP A 35 6.77 -5.61 -10.99
CA ASP A 35 8.22 -5.61 -10.97
C ASP A 35 8.79 -5.38 -9.56
N SER A 36 8.24 -4.41 -8.83
CA SER A 36 8.71 -4.05 -7.47
C SER A 36 8.16 -4.99 -6.38
N GLN A 37 7.08 -5.74 -6.69
CA GLN A 37 6.27 -6.46 -5.71
C GLN A 37 5.68 -5.55 -4.61
N ALA A 38 5.63 -4.23 -4.85
CA ALA A 38 5.00 -3.29 -3.94
C ALA A 38 3.50 -3.56 -3.84
N LEU A 39 2.96 -3.49 -2.62
CA LEU A 39 1.55 -3.68 -2.33
C LEU A 39 0.81 -2.36 -2.49
N LEU A 40 -0.20 -2.32 -3.36
CA LEU A 40 -1.13 -1.20 -3.47
C LEU A 40 -2.29 -1.39 -2.51
N ALA A 41 -2.64 -0.32 -1.80
CA ALA A 41 -3.71 -0.31 -0.82
C ALA A 41 -4.52 0.99 -0.88
N ILE A 42 -5.77 0.92 -0.41
CA ILE A 42 -6.69 2.05 -0.33
C ILE A 42 -7.41 2.04 1.01
N ASP A 43 -7.69 3.23 1.55
CA ASP A 43 -8.51 3.37 2.77
C ASP A 43 -9.99 3.69 2.48
N THR A 44 -10.79 3.81 3.53
CA THR A 44 -12.22 4.15 3.44
C THR A 44 -12.49 5.56 2.92
N ASP A 45 -11.53 6.47 3.00
CA ASP A 45 -11.62 7.84 2.49
C ASP A 45 -11.23 7.91 1.00
N GLY A 46 -10.75 6.81 0.41
CA GLY A 46 -10.28 6.72 -0.96
C GLY A 46 -8.79 7.03 -1.15
N ARG A 47 -8.05 7.26 -0.06
CA ARG A 47 -6.62 7.56 -0.09
C ARG A 47 -5.83 6.32 -0.46
N ALA A 48 -4.87 6.48 -1.37
CA ALA A 48 -4.10 5.37 -1.90
C ALA A 48 -2.65 5.37 -1.39
N TYR A 49 -2.13 4.16 -1.23
CA TYR A 49 -0.81 3.89 -0.68
C TYR A 49 -0.08 2.82 -1.48
N THR A 50 1.26 2.89 -1.48
CA THR A 50 2.13 1.80 -1.93
C THR A 50 3.10 1.43 -0.82
N LEU A 51 3.29 0.13 -0.60
CA LEU A 51 4.15 -0.41 0.45
C LEU A 51 5.18 -1.34 -0.19
N ASP A 52 6.45 -1.10 0.06
CA ASP A 52 7.54 -1.95 -0.40
C ASP A 52 8.55 -2.22 0.72
N HIS A 53 9.66 -2.88 0.39
CA HIS A 53 10.70 -3.20 1.36
C HIS A 53 11.48 -1.98 1.90
N THR A 54 11.25 -0.79 1.34
CA THR A 54 11.87 0.48 1.73
C THR A 54 10.95 1.35 2.59
N GLY A 55 9.64 1.10 2.58
CA GLY A 55 8.66 1.69 3.49
C GLY A 55 7.26 1.82 2.90
N ASP A 56 6.47 2.66 3.57
CA ASP A 56 5.09 2.97 3.19
C ASP A 56 5.03 4.39 2.61
N TRP A 57 4.27 4.55 1.54
CA TRP A 57 4.22 5.78 0.75
C TRP A 57 2.78 6.17 0.41
N TYR A 58 2.50 7.46 0.48
CA TYR A 58 1.22 8.06 0.10
C TYR A 58 1.21 8.45 -1.38
N LEU A 59 0.28 7.88 -2.15
CA LEU A 59 0.16 8.10 -3.59
C LEU A 59 -0.78 9.27 -3.93
N GLY A 60 -1.82 9.46 -3.13
CA GLY A 60 -2.79 10.52 -3.38
C GLY A 60 -4.11 10.35 -2.64
N PRO A 61 -4.94 11.41 -2.65
CA PRO A 61 -6.20 11.46 -1.91
C PRO A 61 -7.32 10.62 -2.54
N ASP A 62 -7.16 10.21 -3.80
CA ASP A 62 -8.13 9.43 -4.57
C ASP A 62 -7.42 8.57 -5.62
N ILE A 63 -8.19 7.72 -6.31
CA ILE A 63 -7.68 6.79 -7.32
C ILE A 63 -7.08 7.52 -8.53
N ASP A 64 -7.64 8.68 -8.92
CA ASP A 64 -7.19 9.41 -10.11
C ASP A 64 -5.81 10.03 -9.87
N GLN A 65 -5.60 10.64 -8.70
CA GLN A 65 -4.30 11.15 -8.28
C GLN A 65 -3.29 10.03 -8.05
N ALA A 66 -3.70 8.90 -7.48
CA ALA A 66 -2.82 7.75 -7.29
C ALA A 66 -2.30 7.21 -8.63
N LEU A 67 -3.18 7.05 -9.61
CA LEU A 67 -2.80 6.64 -10.96
C LEU A 67 -1.93 7.67 -11.64
N ALA A 68 -2.24 8.97 -11.49
CA ALA A 68 -1.40 10.04 -12.01
C ALA A 68 0.04 9.91 -11.46
N THR A 69 0.21 9.84 -10.14
CA THR A 69 1.51 9.68 -9.47
C THR A 69 2.30 8.49 -10.02
N LEU A 70 1.66 7.32 -10.14
CA LEU A 70 2.30 6.10 -10.62
C LEU A 70 2.68 6.19 -12.11
N ILE A 71 1.76 6.66 -12.96
CA ILE A 71 1.96 6.72 -14.41
C ILE A 71 3.03 7.76 -14.79
N THR A 72 3.08 8.89 -14.07
CA THR A 72 4.07 9.95 -14.34
C THR A 72 5.41 9.69 -13.66
N GLY A 73 5.51 8.68 -12.80
CA GLY A 73 6.71 8.42 -12.00
C GLY A 73 7.01 9.55 -11.01
N THR A 74 5.97 10.23 -10.52
CA THR A 74 6.13 11.27 -9.50
C THR A 74 6.51 10.63 -8.16
N GLU A 75 7.50 11.19 -7.48
CA GLU A 75 7.96 10.67 -6.19
C GLU A 75 6.84 10.79 -5.14
N PRO A 76 6.36 9.68 -4.56
CA PRO A 76 5.30 9.72 -3.57
C PRO A 76 5.83 10.20 -2.21
N THR A 77 4.93 10.69 -1.36
CA THR A 77 5.32 11.16 -0.02
C THR A 77 5.54 9.96 0.90
N ARG A 78 6.73 9.84 1.49
CA ARG A 78 7.00 8.79 2.49
C ARG A 78 6.15 9.01 3.73
N LEU A 79 5.45 7.97 4.17
CA LEU A 79 4.79 8.01 5.47
C LEU A 79 5.84 7.88 6.57
N THR A 80 5.75 8.77 7.54
CA THR A 80 6.59 8.75 8.73
C THR A 80 5.69 8.68 9.95
N THR A 81 6.05 7.86 10.93
CA THR A 81 5.49 8.00 12.27
C THR A 81 5.93 9.36 12.82
N GLY A 82 4.95 10.21 13.15
CA GLY A 82 5.20 11.42 13.95
C GLY A 82 5.69 11.10 15.35
#